data_AF-A0A3D1PJU9-F1
#
_entry.id   AF-A0A3D1PJU9-F1
#
_cell.length_a   1.000
_cell.length_b   1.000
_cell.length_c   1.000
_cell.angle_alpha   90.00
_cell.angle_beta   90.00
_cell.angle_gamma   90.00
#
_symmetry.space_group_name_H-M   'P 1'
#
loop_
_entity.id
_entity.type
_entity.pdbx_description
1 polymer ?
#
loop_
_entity_poly.entity_id
_entity_poly.type
_entity_poly.pdbx_seq_one_letter_code
_entity_poly.pdbx_strand_id
1 'polypeptide(L)'
;GFWFFAFPRKVVEEIGLPLPYFIKVDDMEFCIRITRRLGGKIVAFPSIGVWHEPFYNKVIIWDSYYYIRNNLITHSVYDTINYINTIFRFTKDLIFSLLIFEYNYAALIVRAFEDYLKGPSVIKSNTPEVLHKEILALTKSYKTQSIQSNYSPPKEVVQTKDRASFGKKLISLLTINGHLLPNFLDSEGEVFMWQTSEHSGVRSRAFRKKKVLIYREDNNCLFQNEFDKSVGIQLLVRWVKAVATSSFKWGATMAEWKAAYAEFTSTKFWQQYLGLKDKTNSKVEA
;
A
#
# COMPACT_ATOMS: atom_id res chain seq x y z
N GLY A 1 -7.26 -6.02 12.93
CA GLY A 1 -7.05 -6.36 14.34
C GLY A 1 -7.22 -5.11 15.16
N PHE A 2 -6.87 -5.19 16.43
CA PHE A 2 -7.02 -4.15 17.48
C PHE A 2 -8.40 -3.48 17.65
N TRP A 3 -9.42 -3.76 16.82
CA TRP A 3 -10.82 -3.42 17.09
C TRP A 3 -11.28 -4.01 18.43
N PHE A 4 -10.88 -5.25 18.68
CA PHE A 4 -10.97 -5.89 19.98
C PHE A 4 -9.78 -6.86 20.12
N PHE A 5 -8.83 -6.51 20.98
CA PHE A 5 -7.67 -7.34 21.29
C PHE A 5 -7.25 -7.08 22.74
N ALA A 6 -7.47 -8.08 23.59
CA ALA A 6 -7.15 -7.99 25.01
C ALA A 6 -5.92 -8.86 25.33
N PHE A 7 -5.00 -8.31 26.11
CA PHE A 7 -3.82 -9.02 26.59
C PHE A 7 -3.45 -8.51 27.99
N PRO A 8 -2.85 -9.35 28.85
CA PRO A 8 -2.34 -8.91 30.15
C PRO A 8 -1.28 -7.83 29.98
N ARG A 9 -1.24 -6.85 30.89
CA ARG A 9 -0.22 -5.80 30.92
C ARG A 9 1.21 -6.35 30.78
N LYS A 10 1.48 -7.50 31.41
CA LYS A 10 2.76 -8.22 31.37
C LYS A 10 3.26 -8.49 29.94
N VAL A 11 2.37 -8.68 28.97
CA VAL A 11 2.75 -8.90 27.57
C VAL A 11 3.57 -7.72 27.04
N VAL A 12 3.10 -6.48 27.24
CA VAL A 12 3.83 -5.28 26.78
C VAL A 12 5.10 -5.05 27.60
N GLU A 13 5.11 -5.40 28.89
CA GLU A 13 6.31 -5.33 29.72
C GLU A 13 7.41 -6.29 29.23
N GLU A 14 7.05 -7.45 28.69
CA GLU A 14 7.98 -8.45 28.18
C GLU A 14 8.43 -8.20 26.73
N ILE A 15 7.53 -7.76 25.84
CA ILE A 15 7.82 -7.67 24.39
C ILE A 15 7.88 -6.23 23.84
N GLY A 16 7.64 -5.23 24.68
CA GLY A 16 7.62 -3.82 24.31
C GLY A 16 6.33 -3.36 23.63
N LEU A 17 6.26 -2.06 23.35
CA LEU A 17 5.17 -1.37 22.68
C LEU A 17 5.15 -1.67 21.16
N PRO A 18 4.00 -1.53 20.48
CA PRO A 18 3.92 -1.70 19.03
C PRO A 18 4.96 -0.86 18.27
N LEU A 19 5.32 -1.30 17.06
CA LEU A 19 6.14 -0.46 16.19
C LEU A 19 5.45 0.89 15.90
N PRO A 20 6.21 1.99 15.74
CA PRO A 20 5.69 3.34 15.51
C PRO A 20 5.20 3.52 14.06
N TYR A 21 4.32 2.63 13.64
CA TYR A 21 3.56 2.77 12.42
C TYR A 21 2.37 3.69 12.67
N PHE A 22 2.07 4.56 11.71
CA PHE A 22 0.88 5.41 11.79
C PHE A 22 -0.40 4.57 11.71
N ILE A 23 -0.46 3.65 10.74
CA ILE A 23 -1.56 2.70 10.54
C ILE A 23 -1.06 1.51 9.72
N LYS A 24 -1.76 0.37 9.83
CA LYS A 24 -1.54 -0.89 9.12
C LYS A 24 -0.31 -1.64 9.61
N VAL A 25 -0.45 -2.96 9.66
CA VAL A 25 0.62 -3.94 9.92
C VAL A 25 1.13 -3.92 11.37
N ASP A 26 0.81 -2.90 12.15
CA ASP A 26 1.10 -2.78 13.58
C ASP A 26 0.45 -3.90 14.40
N ASP A 27 -0.83 -4.16 14.14
CA ASP A 27 -1.58 -5.25 14.77
C ASP A 27 -1.03 -6.63 14.39
N MET A 28 -0.69 -6.82 13.11
CA MET A 28 -0.10 -8.06 12.60
C MET A 28 1.29 -8.31 13.18
N GLU A 29 2.16 -7.28 13.20
CA GLU A 29 3.49 -7.36 13.79
C GLU A 29 3.41 -7.70 15.28
N PHE A 30 2.54 -7.02 16.03
CA PHE A 30 2.37 -7.27 17.46
C PHE A 30 1.94 -8.73 17.74
N CYS A 31 0.99 -9.24 16.95
CA CYS A 31 0.56 -10.65 17.03
C CYS A 31 1.71 -11.63 16.72
N ILE A 32 2.49 -11.37 15.64
CA ILE A 32 3.67 -12.18 15.31
C ILE A 32 4.66 -12.16 16.47
N ARG A 33 4.90 -10.99 17.08
CA ARG A 33 5.80 -10.83 18.21
C ARG A 33 5.34 -11.63 19.43
N ILE A 34 4.05 -11.58 19.77
CA ILE A 34 3.47 -12.38 20.86
C ILE A 34 3.73 -13.87 20.61
N THR A 35 3.35 -14.38 19.44
CA THR A 35 3.48 -15.81 19.15
C THR A 35 4.95 -16.26 19.12
N ARG A 36 5.84 -15.47 18.53
CA ARG A 36 7.27 -15.82 18.44
C ARG A 36 8.02 -15.73 19.77
N ARG A 37 7.72 -14.74 20.61
CA ARG A 37 8.48 -14.49 21.84
C ARG A 37 7.88 -15.14 23.08
N LEU A 38 6.56 -15.24 23.16
CA LEU A 38 5.88 -15.76 24.33
C LEU A 38 5.38 -17.19 24.14
N GLY A 39 5.50 -17.75 22.92
CA GLY A 39 4.84 -19.01 22.57
C GLY A 39 3.32 -18.95 22.71
N GLY A 40 2.77 -17.74 22.82
CA GLY A 40 1.37 -17.50 23.16
C GLY A 40 0.44 -17.90 22.02
N LYS A 41 -0.69 -18.51 22.38
CA LYS A 41 -1.81 -18.73 21.46
C LYS A 41 -2.68 -17.48 21.42
N ILE A 42 -2.93 -16.97 20.23
CA ILE A 42 -3.95 -15.95 20.01
C ILE A 42 -5.26 -16.68 19.76
N VAL A 43 -6.27 -16.41 20.60
CA VAL A 43 -7.58 -17.05 20.54
C VAL A 43 -8.62 -16.03 20.07
N ALA A 44 -9.32 -16.36 18.99
CA ALA A 44 -10.52 -15.64 18.59
C ALA A 44 -11.73 -16.27 19.32
N PHE A 45 -12.51 -15.47 20.03
CA PHE A 45 -13.71 -15.92 20.74
C PHE A 45 -14.94 -15.60 19.89
N PRO A 46 -15.61 -16.60 19.29
CA PRO A 46 -16.74 -16.36 18.39
C PRO A 46 -17.93 -15.64 19.07
N SER A 47 -18.05 -15.75 20.40
CA SER A 47 -19.09 -15.10 21.19
C SER A 47 -18.82 -13.64 21.55
N ILE A 48 -17.62 -13.11 21.27
CA ILE A 48 -17.27 -11.71 21.54
C ILE A 48 -17.12 -10.99 20.20
N GLY A 49 -18.01 -10.02 19.97
CA GLY A 49 -18.02 -9.21 18.77
C GLY A 49 -18.09 -7.72 19.10
N VAL A 50 -17.51 -6.91 18.22
CA VAL A 50 -17.69 -5.46 18.21
C VAL A 50 -18.21 -5.04 16.85
N TRP A 51 -19.10 -4.07 16.81
CA TRP A 51 -19.52 -3.46 15.56
C TRP A 51 -18.41 -2.53 15.06
N HIS A 52 -17.97 -2.74 13.82
CA HIS A 52 -16.97 -1.90 13.17
C HIS A 52 -17.28 -1.81 11.67
N GLU A 53 -16.95 -0.67 11.07
CA GLU A 53 -17.16 -0.47 9.65
C GLU A 53 -16.35 -1.47 8.81
N PRO A 54 -16.98 -2.18 7.86
CA PRO A 54 -16.27 -3.14 7.03
C PRO A 54 -15.27 -2.47 6.09
N PHE A 55 -14.18 -3.19 5.79
CA PHE A 55 -13.12 -2.68 4.91
C PHE A 55 -13.58 -2.39 3.48
N TYR A 56 -14.47 -3.22 2.95
CA TYR A 56 -14.92 -3.12 1.56
C TYR A 56 -15.74 -1.85 1.29
N ASN A 57 -16.34 -1.27 2.32
CA ASN A 57 -17.08 -0.02 2.24
C ASN A 57 -16.17 1.22 2.09
N LYS A 58 -14.87 1.09 2.41
CA LYS A 58 -13.93 2.20 2.41
C LYS A 58 -13.26 2.36 1.05
N VAL A 59 -13.43 3.53 0.43
CA VAL A 59 -12.69 3.92 -0.78
C VAL A 59 -11.41 4.64 -0.37
N ILE A 60 -10.43 3.87 0.09
CA ILE A 60 -9.15 4.41 0.56
C ILE A 60 -8.03 3.89 -0.34
N ILE A 61 -7.28 4.81 -0.94
CA ILE A 61 -6.12 4.50 -1.79
C ILE A 61 -4.82 4.73 -1.01
N TRP A 62 -4.78 5.77 -0.17
CA TRP A 62 -3.57 6.23 0.53
C TRP A 62 -2.99 5.23 1.52
N ASP A 63 -3.81 4.31 2.04
CA ASP A 63 -3.39 3.35 3.05
C ASP A 63 -2.45 2.27 2.50
N SER A 64 -2.47 2.05 1.19
CA SER A 64 -1.54 1.19 0.48
C SER A 64 -0.07 1.60 0.67
N TYR A 65 0.22 2.90 0.75
CA TYR A 65 1.57 3.38 1.07
C TYR A 65 2.05 2.82 2.41
N TYR A 66 1.21 2.95 3.44
CA TYR A 66 1.54 2.47 4.79
C TYR A 66 1.63 0.95 4.82
N TYR A 67 0.68 0.25 4.21
CA TYR A 67 0.72 -1.21 4.12
C TYR A 67 2.03 -1.70 3.48
N ILE A 68 2.40 -1.17 2.31
CA ILE A 68 3.61 -1.58 1.59
C ILE A 68 4.87 -1.30 2.41
N ARG A 69 5.04 -0.05 2.89
CA ARG A 69 6.22 0.35 3.67
C ARG A 69 6.33 -0.47 4.96
N ASN A 70 5.25 -0.56 5.72
CA ASN A 70 5.26 -1.25 7.01
C ASN A 70 5.41 -2.77 6.83
N ASN A 71 4.84 -3.35 5.77
CA ASN A 71 5.03 -4.77 5.46
C ASN A 71 6.51 -5.08 5.15
N LEU A 72 7.18 -4.23 4.36
CA LEU A 72 8.62 -4.33 4.11
C LEU A 72 9.45 -4.25 5.40
N ILE A 73 9.16 -3.28 6.27
CA ILE A 73 9.85 -3.12 7.56
C ILE A 73 9.64 -4.37 8.43
N THR A 74 8.39 -4.80 8.61
CA THR A 74 8.06 -5.96 9.45
C THR A 74 8.72 -7.23 8.94
N HIS A 75 8.69 -7.50 7.63
CA HIS A 75 9.37 -8.68 7.10
C HIS A 75 10.90 -8.61 7.24
N SER A 76 11.48 -7.41 7.21
CA SER A 76 12.93 -7.20 7.42
C SER A 76 13.35 -7.47 8.85
N VAL A 77 12.57 -6.99 9.82
CA VAL A 77 12.78 -7.24 11.26
C VAL A 77 12.79 -8.74 11.58
N TYR A 78 11.95 -9.52 10.88
CA TYR A 78 11.78 -10.95 11.11
C TYR A 78 12.56 -11.87 10.18
N ASP A 79 13.43 -11.32 9.33
CA ASP A 79 14.21 -12.04 8.31
C ASP A 79 13.35 -12.95 7.39
N THR A 80 12.14 -12.49 7.05
CA THR A 80 11.18 -13.27 6.23
C THR A 80 11.05 -12.75 4.80
N ILE A 81 11.84 -11.74 4.44
CA ILE A 81 11.79 -11.12 3.12
C ILE A 81 12.84 -11.71 2.18
N ASN A 82 12.44 -12.04 0.96
CA ASN A 82 13.36 -12.39 -0.13
C ASN A 82 13.38 -11.25 -1.16
N TYR A 83 14.58 -10.76 -1.50
CA TYR A 83 14.74 -9.61 -2.39
C TYR A 83 14.07 -9.82 -3.75
N ILE A 84 14.39 -10.90 -4.45
CA ILE A 84 13.89 -11.17 -5.81
C ILE A 84 12.37 -11.30 -5.81
N ASN A 85 11.80 -12.04 -4.86
CA ASN A 85 10.35 -12.19 -4.73
C ASN A 85 9.66 -10.85 -4.43
N THR A 86 10.30 -10.00 -3.63
CA THR A 86 9.80 -8.66 -3.28
C THR A 86 9.77 -7.74 -4.49
N ILE A 87 10.89 -7.64 -5.22
CA ILE A 87 10.96 -6.84 -6.44
C ILE A 87 9.97 -7.36 -7.48
N PHE A 88 9.86 -8.67 -7.66
CA PHE A 88 8.91 -9.27 -8.58
C PHE A 88 7.46 -8.90 -8.22
N ARG A 89 7.08 -9.03 -6.94
CA ARG A 89 5.74 -8.69 -6.45
C ARG A 89 5.40 -7.22 -6.70
N PHE A 90 6.24 -6.28 -6.26
CA PHE A 90 5.95 -4.86 -6.43
C PHE A 90 6.07 -4.38 -7.87
N THR A 91 6.96 -4.97 -8.68
CA THR A 91 7.00 -4.71 -10.13
C THR A 91 5.70 -5.17 -10.78
N LYS A 92 5.21 -6.36 -10.44
CA LYS A 92 3.93 -6.86 -10.94
C LYS A 92 2.77 -5.95 -10.55
N ASP A 93 2.69 -5.54 -9.28
CA ASP A 93 1.65 -4.63 -8.80
C ASP A 93 1.71 -3.27 -9.51
N LEU A 94 2.90 -2.71 -9.67
CA LEU A 94 3.12 -1.48 -10.43
C LEU A 94 2.67 -1.62 -11.89
N ILE A 95 3.17 -2.63 -12.60
CA ILE A 95 2.82 -2.86 -14.01
C ILE A 95 1.30 -3.04 -14.14
N PHE A 96 0.68 -3.84 -13.28
CA PHE A 96 -0.77 -4.05 -13.30
C PHE A 96 -1.55 -2.78 -13.08
N SER A 97 -1.06 -1.87 -12.23
CA SER A 97 -1.65 -0.54 -12.02
C SER A 97 -1.52 0.32 -13.27
N LEU A 98 -0.34 0.32 -13.91
CA LEU A 98 -0.11 1.03 -15.17
C LEU A 98 -0.97 0.49 -16.32
N LEU A 99 -1.27 -0.82 -16.35
CA LEU A 99 -2.14 -1.41 -17.38
C LEU A 99 -3.59 -0.90 -17.33
N ILE A 100 -4.03 -0.34 -16.21
CA ILE A 100 -5.38 0.23 -16.02
C ILE A 100 -5.35 1.71 -15.60
N PHE A 101 -4.20 2.36 -15.81
CA PHE A 101 -3.97 3.80 -15.59
C PHE A 101 -4.20 4.29 -14.15
N GLU A 102 -4.04 3.41 -13.16
CA GLU A 102 -4.07 3.75 -11.72
C GLU A 102 -2.74 4.41 -11.28
N TYR A 103 -2.40 5.55 -11.87
CA TYR A 103 -1.10 6.20 -11.63
C TYR A 103 -0.92 6.70 -10.19
N ASN A 104 -2.00 7.09 -9.51
CA ASN A 104 -1.91 7.55 -8.12
C ASN A 104 -1.53 6.38 -7.20
N TYR A 105 -2.09 5.20 -7.43
CA TYR A 105 -1.73 3.98 -6.70
C TYR A 105 -0.31 3.50 -7.06
N ALA A 106 0.06 3.53 -8.35
CA ALA A 106 1.42 3.24 -8.80
C ALA A 106 2.46 4.14 -8.11
N ALA A 107 2.18 5.44 -7.96
CA ALA A 107 3.07 6.35 -7.23
C ALA A 107 3.20 6.02 -5.73
N LEU A 108 2.13 5.55 -5.08
CA LEU A 108 2.19 5.11 -3.69
C LEU A 108 3.08 3.88 -3.52
N ILE A 109 3.03 2.92 -4.45
CA ILE A 109 3.95 1.77 -4.46
C ILE A 109 5.40 2.24 -4.50
N VAL A 110 5.73 3.11 -5.48
CA VAL A 110 7.10 3.62 -5.65
C VAL A 110 7.53 4.42 -4.43
N ARG A 111 6.70 5.34 -3.93
CA ARG A 111 6.99 6.17 -2.75
C ARG A 111 7.19 5.33 -1.48
N ALA A 112 6.37 4.30 -1.27
CA ALA A 112 6.49 3.41 -0.11
C ALA A 112 7.80 2.63 -0.12
N PHE A 113 8.19 2.12 -1.30
CA PHE A 113 9.46 1.42 -1.48
C PHE A 113 10.67 2.35 -1.30
N GLU A 114 10.62 3.55 -1.90
CA GLU A 114 11.65 4.59 -1.72
C GLU A 114 11.83 4.99 -0.24
N ASP A 115 10.74 5.14 0.51
CA ASP A 115 10.79 5.48 1.94
C ASP A 115 11.29 4.30 2.79
N TYR A 116 10.93 3.06 2.47
CA TYR A 116 11.53 1.89 3.13
C TYR A 116 13.06 1.86 2.94
N LEU A 117 13.54 2.20 1.75
CA LEU A 117 14.96 2.25 1.39
C LEU A 117 15.75 3.37 2.08
N LYS A 118 15.09 4.36 2.70
CA LYS A 118 15.76 5.41 3.50
C LYS A 118 16.06 4.94 4.93
N GLY A 119 15.58 3.75 5.32
CA GLY A 119 15.84 3.17 6.63
C GLY A 119 15.07 3.82 7.78
N PRO A 120 15.41 3.46 9.03
CA PRO A 120 14.72 3.90 10.25
C PRO A 120 14.59 5.40 10.44
N SER A 121 15.45 6.18 9.79
CA SER A 121 15.42 7.64 9.81
C SER A 121 14.05 8.20 9.41
N VAL A 122 13.31 7.55 8.51
CA VAL A 122 11.98 8.01 8.06
C VAL A 122 10.97 8.07 9.19
N ILE A 123 11.05 7.17 10.17
CA ILE A 123 10.18 7.19 11.35
C ILE A 123 10.59 8.30 12.31
N LYS A 124 11.90 8.49 12.51
CA LYS A 124 12.43 9.46 13.48
C LYS A 124 12.34 10.92 13.00
N SER A 125 12.47 11.14 11.69
CA SER A 125 12.56 12.47 11.08
C SER A 125 11.23 13.08 10.68
N ASN A 126 10.15 12.29 10.61
CA ASN A 126 8.85 12.76 10.17
C ASN A 126 7.82 12.67 11.29
N THR A 127 7.10 13.77 11.52
CA THR A 127 5.83 13.72 12.25
C THR A 127 4.79 13.00 11.38
N PRO A 128 4.00 12.06 11.93
CA PRO A 128 2.99 11.32 11.15
C PRO A 128 2.02 12.20 10.38
N GLU A 129 1.65 13.36 10.93
CA GLU A 129 0.69 14.30 10.34
C GLU A 129 1.24 14.94 9.06
N VAL A 130 2.51 15.35 9.06
CA VAL A 130 3.17 15.92 7.88
C VAL A 130 3.30 14.87 6.80
N LEU A 131 3.81 13.68 7.16
CA LEU A 131 3.92 12.58 6.21
C LEU A 131 2.54 12.21 5.64
N HIS A 132 1.51 12.12 6.47
CA HIS A 132 0.17 11.79 6.01
C HIS A 132 -0.38 12.83 5.02
N LYS A 133 -0.16 14.13 5.27
CA LYS A 133 -0.52 15.19 4.33
C LYS A 133 0.16 15.02 2.97
N GLU A 134 1.46 14.67 2.94
CA GLU A 134 2.17 14.40 1.70
C GLU A 134 1.60 13.19 0.95
N ILE A 135 1.28 12.11 1.67
CA ILE A 135 0.70 10.90 1.07
C ILE A 135 -0.70 11.19 0.52
N LEU A 136 -1.52 11.98 1.24
CA LEU A 136 -2.82 12.45 0.74
C LEU A 136 -2.70 13.35 -0.49
N ALA A 137 -1.67 14.18 -0.57
CA ALA A 137 -1.40 14.98 -1.76
C ALA A 137 -1.00 14.08 -2.94
N LEU A 138 -0.19 13.04 -2.68
CA LEU A 138 0.25 12.09 -3.70
C LEU A 138 -0.93 11.34 -4.34
N THR A 139 -1.96 11.00 -3.57
CA THR A 139 -3.16 10.32 -4.12
C THR A 139 -3.98 11.17 -5.08
N LYS A 140 -3.71 12.48 -5.14
CA LYS A 140 -4.34 13.45 -6.03
C LYS A 140 -3.36 14.08 -7.01
N SER A 141 -2.12 13.58 -7.06
CA SER A 141 -1.04 14.19 -7.85
C SER A 141 -1.29 14.10 -9.36
N TYR A 142 -1.89 13.00 -9.82
CA TYR A 142 -2.30 12.84 -11.20
C TYR A 142 -3.80 13.07 -11.35
N LYS A 143 -4.14 14.12 -12.10
CA LYS A 143 -5.53 14.55 -12.37
C LYS A 143 -6.26 13.67 -13.38
N THR A 144 -5.58 12.66 -13.93
CA THR A 144 -6.14 11.69 -14.88
C THR A 144 -7.06 10.66 -14.23
N GLN A 145 -7.29 10.77 -12.92
CA GLN A 145 -8.08 9.82 -12.15
C GLN A 145 -9.17 10.55 -11.37
N SER A 146 -10.39 10.04 -11.44
CA SER A 146 -11.54 10.51 -10.67
C SER A 146 -12.32 9.35 -10.08
N ILE A 147 -13.06 9.62 -9.01
CA ILE A 147 -13.90 8.64 -8.34
C ILE A 147 -15.30 9.25 -8.22
N GLN A 148 -16.28 8.53 -8.74
CA GLN A 148 -17.69 8.84 -8.56
C GLN A 148 -18.29 7.86 -7.57
N SER A 149 -18.67 8.36 -6.39
CA SER A 149 -19.38 7.59 -5.36
C SER A 149 -20.86 7.45 -5.68
N ASN A 150 -21.50 6.41 -5.12
CA ASN A 150 -22.92 6.10 -5.32
C ASN A 150 -23.30 5.96 -6.80
N TYR A 151 -22.40 5.38 -7.59
CA TYR A 151 -22.64 5.13 -9.00
C TYR A 151 -23.52 3.90 -9.17
N SER A 152 -24.59 4.05 -9.95
CA SER A 152 -25.45 2.94 -10.39
C SER A 152 -25.21 2.69 -11.87
N PRO A 153 -24.67 1.52 -12.27
CA PRO A 153 -24.45 1.22 -13.68
C PRO A 153 -25.78 1.10 -14.44
N PRO A 154 -25.85 1.54 -15.71
CA PRO A 154 -27.02 1.30 -16.55
C PRO A 154 -27.33 -0.19 -16.69
N LYS A 155 -28.62 -0.55 -16.77
CA LYS A 155 -29.09 -1.95 -16.87
C LYS A 155 -28.50 -2.73 -18.06
N GLU A 156 -28.09 -2.01 -19.11
CA GLU A 156 -27.53 -2.56 -20.34
C GLU A 156 -26.02 -2.88 -20.24
N VAL A 157 -25.34 -2.41 -19.19
CA VAL A 157 -23.93 -2.75 -18.95
C VAL A 157 -23.85 -4.17 -18.39
N VAL A 158 -23.91 -5.13 -19.29
CA VAL A 158 -23.74 -6.55 -18.97
C VAL A 158 -22.29 -6.79 -18.51
N GLN A 159 -22.11 -7.62 -17.49
CA GLN A 159 -20.80 -8.15 -17.12
C GLN A 159 -20.19 -8.89 -18.33
N THR A 160 -19.38 -8.19 -19.10
CA THR A 160 -18.70 -8.76 -20.26
C THR A 160 -17.56 -9.63 -19.76
N LYS A 161 -17.77 -10.95 -19.76
CA LYS A 161 -16.73 -11.96 -19.47
C LYS A 161 -15.73 -12.15 -20.62
N ASP A 162 -15.64 -11.19 -21.54
CA ASP A 162 -14.76 -11.26 -22.70
C ASP A 162 -13.30 -11.30 -22.29
N ARG A 163 -12.59 -12.30 -22.80
CA ARG A 163 -11.16 -12.49 -22.55
C ARG A 163 -10.37 -11.96 -23.74
N ALA A 164 -9.36 -11.13 -23.47
CA ALA A 164 -8.37 -10.79 -24.48
C ALA A 164 -7.60 -12.06 -24.92
N SER A 165 -7.27 -12.13 -26.22
CA SER A 165 -6.41 -13.19 -26.76
C SER A 165 -5.03 -13.18 -26.12
N PHE A 166 -4.34 -14.32 -26.17
CA PHE A 166 -2.99 -14.46 -25.63
C PHE A 166 -2.01 -13.43 -26.23
N GLY A 167 -2.02 -13.25 -27.55
CA GLY A 167 -1.20 -12.24 -28.22
C GLY A 167 -1.47 -10.82 -27.73
N LYS A 168 -2.75 -10.43 -27.57
CA LYS A 168 -3.12 -9.11 -27.03
C LYS A 168 -2.64 -8.93 -25.59
N LYS A 169 -2.70 -9.97 -24.76
CA LYS A 169 -2.15 -9.95 -23.39
C LYS A 169 -0.64 -9.73 -23.40
N LEU A 170 0.08 -10.45 -24.26
CA LEU A 170 1.53 -10.35 -24.37
C LEU A 170 1.96 -8.96 -24.84
N ILE A 171 1.35 -8.44 -25.91
CA ILE A 171 1.66 -7.09 -26.43
C ILE A 171 1.31 -6.02 -25.41
N SER A 172 0.15 -6.13 -24.76
CA SER A 172 -0.25 -5.23 -23.66
C SER A 172 0.79 -5.26 -22.53
N LEU A 173 1.32 -6.43 -22.15
CA LEU A 173 2.34 -6.50 -21.13
C LEU A 173 3.67 -5.86 -21.58
N LEU A 174 4.17 -6.24 -22.77
CA LEU A 174 5.46 -5.77 -23.30
C LEU A 174 5.49 -4.26 -23.56
N THR A 175 4.35 -3.67 -23.91
CA THR A 175 4.22 -2.25 -24.20
C THR A 175 3.70 -1.43 -23.02
N ILE A 176 3.45 -2.09 -21.88
CA ILE A 176 2.75 -1.53 -20.72
C ILE A 176 1.48 -0.83 -21.19
N ASN A 177 0.60 -1.58 -21.84
CA ASN A 177 -0.68 -1.14 -22.36
C ASN A 177 -0.64 -0.01 -23.41
N GLY A 178 0.52 0.24 -24.03
CA GLY A 178 0.71 1.29 -25.03
C GLY A 178 1.58 2.46 -24.55
N HIS A 179 2.03 2.49 -23.29
CA HIS A 179 2.97 3.52 -22.83
C HIS A 179 4.28 3.51 -23.63
N LEU A 180 4.73 2.35 -24.08
CA LEU A 180 5.95 2.19 -24.89
C LEU A 180 5.69 2.17 -26.40
N LEU A 181 4.45 2.40 -26.85
CA LEU A 181 4.13 2.49 -28.28
C LEU A 181 4.29 3.93 -28.80
N PRO A 182 4.66 4.12 -30.07
CA PRO A 182 4.59 5.42 -30.73
C PRO A 182 3.17 6.01 -30.72
N ASN A 183 3.06 7.35 -30.62
CA ASN A 183 1.77 8.05 -30.49
C ASN A 183 0.79 7.81 -31.66
N PHE A 184 1.29 7.54 -32.87
CA PHE A 184 0.42 7.25 -34.02
C PHE A 184 -0.32 5.91 -33.90
N LEU A 185 0.07 5.04 -32.97
CA LEU A 185 -0.64 3.82 -32.63
C LEU A 185 -1.60 4.03 -31.45
N ASP A 186 -1.81 5.24 -30.94
CA ASP A 186 -2.83 5.45 -29.92
C ASP A 186 -4.22 5.22 -30.54
N SER A 187 -5.12 4.53 -29.83
CA SER A 187 -6.51 4.32 -30.29
C SER A 187 -7.44 5.11 -29.40
N GLU A 188 -8.47 5.67 -30.01
CA GLU A 188 -9.55 6.29 -29.27
C GLU A 188 -10.42 5.24 -28.57
N GLY A 189 -11.12 5.69 -27.53
CA GLY A 189 -12.18 4.95 -26.86
C GLY A 189 -11.86 4.49 -25.45
N GLU A 190 -12.88 3.92 -24.84
CA GLU A 190 -12.89 3.52 -23.44
C GLU A 190 -13.14 2.03 -23.26
N VAL A 191 -12.93 1.55 -22.05
CA VAL A 191 -13.32 0.21 -21.62
C VAL A 191 -13.95 0.29 -20.24
N PHE A 192 -15.08 -0.40 -20.08
CA PHE A 192 -15.72 -0.62 -18.80
C PHE A 192 -15.29 -1.96 -18.21
N MET A 193 -14.85 -1.96 -16.95
CA MET A 193 -14.42 -3.12 -16.19
C MET A 193 -15.25 -3.25 -14.92
N TRP A 194 -15.84 -4.42 -14.74
CA TRP A 194 -16.55 -4.77 -13.52
C TRP A 194 -15.58 -5.37 -12.49
N GLN A 195 -15.67 -4.93 -11.24
CA GLN A 195 -14.86 -5.43 -10.15
C GLN A 195 -15.75 -5.76 -8.94
N THR A 196 -15.63 -6.99 -8.47
CA THR A 196 -16.22 -7.51 -7.23
C THR A 196 -15.10 -8.13 -6.38
N SER A 197 -15.44 -8.57 -5.17
CA SER A 197 -14.55 -9.38 -4.34
C SER A 197 -14.06 -10.68 -5.01
N GLU A 198 -14.85 -11.24 -5.93
CA GLU A 198 -14.56 -12.54 -6.60
C GLU A 198 -14.05 -12.39 -8.04
N HIS A 199 -14.35 -11.26 -8.70
CA HIS A 199 -14.07 -11.07 -10.11
C HIS A 199 -13.49 -9.69 -10.41
N SER A 200 -12.54 -9.63 -11.33
CA SER A 200 -12.03 -8.38 -11.90
C SER A 200 -11.93 -8.51 -13.41
N GLY A 201 -12.37 -7.47 -14.12
CA GLY A 201 -12.19 -7.35 -15.55
C GLY A 201 -10.74 -7.57 -15.99
N VAL A 202 -10.55 -8.15 -17.18
CA VAL A 202 -9.22 -8.48 -17.72
C VAL A 202 -8.50 -7.19 -18.13
N ARG A 203 -7.43 -6.84 -17.43
CA ARG A 203 -6.65 -5.59 -17.63
C ARG A 203 -6.23 -5.34 -19.08
N SER A 204 -5.83 -6.37 -19.83
CA SER A 204 -5.42 -6.22 -21.24
C SER A 204 -6.54 -5.79 -22.18
N ARG A 205 -7.81 -5.73 -21.73
CA ARG A 205 -8.88 -5.06 -22.49
C ARG A 205 -8.67 -3.56 -22.60
N ALA A 206 -7.93 -2.95 -21.66
CA ALA A 206 -7.51 -1.56 -21.73
C ALA A 206 -6.45 -1.29 -22.81
N PHE A 207 -5.92 -2.31 -23.49
CA PHE A 207 -4.86 -2.12 -24.49
C PHE A 207 -5.25 -1.12 -25.56
N ARG A 208 -4.44 -0.05 -25.65
CA ARG A 208 -4.63 1.11 -26.53
C ARG A 208 -5.91 1.91 -26.26
N LYS A 209 -6.55 1.78 -25.10
CA LYS A 209 -7.70 2.63 -24.73
C LYS A 209 -7.21 3.91 -24.06
N LYS A 210 -7.93 5.02 -24.28
CA LYS A 210 -7.65 6.29 -23.60
C LYS A 210 -8.27 6.39 -22.22
N LYS A 211 -9.36 5.65 -21.96
CA LYS A 211 -10.04 5.65 -20.67
C LYS A 211 -10.37 4.24 -20.19
N VAL A 212 -10.23 4.02 -18.90
CA VAL A 212 -10.63 2.80 -18.19
C VAL A 212 -11.62 3.20 -17.11
N LEU A 213 -12.83 2.68 -17.21
CA LEU A 213 -13.90 2.85 -16.24
C LEU A 213 -13.97 1.58 -15.39
N ILE A 214 -13.69 1.65 -14.09
CA ILE A 214 -13.73 0.50 -13.19
C ILE A 214 -14.88 0.69 -12.21
N TYR A 215 -15.92 -0.11 -12.34
CA TYR A 215 -16.99 -0.14 -11.37
C TYR A 215 -16.68 -1.16 -10.28
N ARG A 216 -16.60 -0.68 -9.03
CA ARG A 216 -16.46 -1.52 -7.83
C ARG A 216 -17.83 -1.66 -7.18
N GLU A 217 -18.35 -2.88 -7.22
CA GLU A 217 -19.69 -3.20 -6.72
C GLU A 217 -19.77 -3.12 -5.19
N ASP A 218 -18.70 -3.51 -4.49
CA ASP A 218 -18.68 -3.58 -3.02
C ASP A 218 -18.93 -2.23 -2.31
N ASN A 219 -18.67 -1.11 -2.99
CA ASN A 219 -18.87 0.24 -2.47
C ASN A 219 -19.58 1.18 -3.47
N ASN A 220 -20.19 0.63 -4.52
CA ASN A 220 -20.91 1.37 -5.56
C ASN A 220 -20.13 2.59 -6.09
N CYS A 221 -18.84 2.40 -6.41
CA CYS A 221 -17.98 3.47 -6.91
C CYS A 221 -17.50 3.20 -8.32
N LEU A 222 -17.50 4.25 -9.15
CA LEU A 222 -16.89 4.24 -10.48
C LEU A 222 -15.57 4.99 -10.43
N PHE A 223 -14.48 4.30 -10.73
CA PHE A 223 -13.16 4.88 -10.94
C PHE A 223 -13.01 5.17 -12.43
N GLN A 224 -12.62 6.38 -12.76
CA GLN A 224 -12.32 6.77 -14.14
C GLN A 224 -10.84 7.08 -14.23
N ASN A 225 -10.11 6.30 -15.02
CA ASN A 225 -8.68 6.46 -15.19
C ASN A 225 -8.37 6.75 -16.66
N GLU A 226 -7.65 7.82 -16.92
CA GLU A 226 -7.27 8.26 -18.25
C GLU A 226 -5.79 7.96 -18.53
N PHE A 227 -5.51 7.56 -19.76
CA PHE A 227 -4.16 7.24 -20.22
C PHE A 227 -3.29 8.50 -20.27
N ASP A 228 -2.13 8.44 -19.63
CA ASP A 228 -1.07 9.43 -19.72
C ASP A 228 0.28 8.72 -19.88
N LYS A 229 0.79 8.80 -21.12
CA LYS A 229 2.05 8.18 -21.52
C LYS A 229 3.23 8.70 -20.71
N SER A 230 3.29 10.01 -20.48
CA SER A 230 4.40 10.66 -19.80
C SER A 230 4.45 10.22 -18.33
N VAL A 231 3.31 10.26 -17.65
CA VAL A 231 3.19 9.84 -16.25
C VAL A 231 3.58 8.38 -16.08
N GLY A 232 3.07 7.48 -16.93
CA GLY A 232 3.41 6.06 -16.82
C GLY A 232 4.89 5.77 -17.07
N ILE A 233 5.52 6.43 -18.06
CA ILE A 233 6.97 6.31 -18.29
C ILE A 233 7.76 6.86 -17.10
N GLN A 234 7.39 8.02 -16.56
CA GLN A 234 8.07 8.61 -15.41
C GLN A 234 8.02 7.69 -14.18
N LEU A 235 6.86 7.09 -13.89
CA LEU A 235 6.70 6.13 -12.79
C LEU A 235 7.53 4.86 -13.01
N LEU A 236 7.59 4.35 -14.24
CA LEU A 236 8.45 3.22 -14.59
C LEU A 236 9.92 3.54 -14.38
N VAL A 237 10.38 4.72 -14.83
CA VAL A 237 11.76 5.17 -14.64
C VAL A 237 12.09 5.33 -13.16
N ARG A 238 11.19 5.92 -12.37
CA ARG A 238 11.37 6.03 -10.90
C ARG A 238 11.46 4.64 -10.26
N TRP A 239 10.61 3.71 -10.65
CA TRP A 239 10.67 2.34 -10.16
C TRP A 239 12.00 1.65 -10.50
N VAL A 240 12.44 1.72 -11.76
CA VAL A 240 13.73 1.15 -12.19
C VAL A 240 14.89 1.75 -11.39
N LYS A 241 14.90 3.07 -11.15
CA LYS A 241 15.89 3.73 -10.29
C LYS A 241 15.83 3.22 -8.84
N ALA A 242 14.64 3.03 -8.29
CA ALA A 242 14.46 2.52 -6.93
C ALA A 242 14.95 1.06 -6.81
N VAL A 243 14.65 0.22 -7.80
CA VAL A 243 15.15 -1.18 -7.89
C VAL A 243 16.67 -1.20 -7.99
N ALA A 244 17.26 -0.41 -8.89
CA ALA A 244 18.70 -0.30 -9.06
C ALA A 244 19.38 0.21 -7.77
N THR A 245 18.78 1.18 -7.08
CA THR A 245 19.30 1.63 -5.78
C THR A 245 19.21 0.50 -4.76
N SER A 246 18.07 -0.22 -4.72
CA SER A 246 17.84 -1.28 -3.75
C SER A 246 18.81 -2.45 -3.92
N SER A 247 19.23 -2.82 -5.13
CA SER A 247 20.15 -3.95 -5.34
C SER A 247 21.50 -3.77 -4.63
N PHE A 248 21.95 -2.52 -4.44
CA PHE A 248 23.22 -2.25 -3.75
C PHE A 248 23.09 -2.13 -2.24
N LYS A 249 21.92 -1.70 -1.72
CA LYS A 249 21.75 -1.37 -0.29
C LYS A 249 20.72 -2.22 0.45
N TRP A 250 20.13 -3.22 -0.20
CA TRP A 250 19.05 -4.05 0.37
C TRP A 250 19.43 -4.64 1.72
N GLY A 251 20.57 -5.34 1.79
CA GLY A 251 21.06 -5.98 3.02
C GLY A 251 21.34 -4.98 4.14
N ALA A 252 21.97 -3.84 3.81
CA ALA A 252 22.22 -2.76 4.76
C ALA A 252 20.91 -2.17 5.31
N THR A 253 19.95 -1.88 4.43
CA THR A 253 18.63 -1.35 4.80
C THR A 253 17.89 -2.31 5.75
N MET A 254 17.90 -3.62 5.44
CA MET A 254 17.31 -4.62 6.32
C MET A 254 17.99 -4.66 7.69
N ALA A 255 19.32 -4.61 7.73
CA ALA A 255 20.09 -4.61 8.96
C ALA A 255 19.80 -3.37 9.82
N GLU A 256 19.68 -2.19 9.19
CA GLU A 256 19.29 -0.95 9.88
C GLU A 256 17.89 -1.05 10.52
N TRP A 257 16.89 -1.56 9.79
CA TRP A 257 15.54 -1.77 10.33
C TRP A 257 15.53 -2.75 11.50
N LYS A 258 16.29 -3.84 11.38
CA LYS A 258 16.42 -4.84 12.44
C LYS A 258 17.12 -4.27 13.67
N ALA A 259 18.18 -3.47 13.48
CA ALA A 259 18.91 -2.83 14.57
C ALA A 259 18.05 -1.81 15.33
N ALA A 260 17.21 -1.04 14.62
CA ALA A 260 16.32 -0.06 15.22
C ALA A 260 15.11 -0.67 15.96
N TYR A 261 14.82 -1.96 15.75
CA TYR A 261 13.62 -2.62 16.27
C TYR A 261 13.47 -2.55 17.79
N ALA A 262 14.55 -2.85 18.52
CA ALA A 262 14.53 -2.82 19.98
C ALA A 262 14.31 -1.40 20.54
N GLU A 263 14.86 -0.38 19.86
CA GLU A 263 14.63 1.01 20.21
C GLU A 263 13.15 1.39 19.98
N PHE A 264 12.62 1.11 18.79
CA PHE A 264 11.25 1.48 18.39
C PHE A 264 10.13 0.84 19.21
N THR A 265 10.41 -0.28 19.85
CA THR A 265 9.46 -0.97 20.74
C THR A 265 9.62 -0.55 22.21
N SER A 266 10.61 0.28 22.52
CA SER A 266 10.89 0.70 23.90
C SER A 266 9.99 1.84 24.37
N THR A 267 9.66 1.85 25.66
CA THR A 267 8.96 2.98 26.30
C THR A 267 9.76 4.28 26.19
N LYS A 268 11.10 4.22 26.26
CA LYS A 268 11.97 5.39 26.15
C LYS A 268 11.81 6.11 24.81
N PHE A 269 11.77 5.33 23.71
CA PHE A 269 11.53 5.87 22.38
C PHE A 269 10.15 6.52 22.30
N TRP A 270 9.09 5.82 22.73
CA TRP A 270 7.73 6.34 22.65
C TRP A 270 7.51 7.61 23.49
N GLN A 271 8.11 7.71 24.68
CA GLN A 271 8.06 8.91 25.50
C GLN A 271 8.70 10.13 24.81
N GLN A 272 9.81 9.91 24.09
CA GLN A 272 10.47 10.96 23.32
C GLN A 272 9.67 11.29 22.06
N TYR A 273 9.22 10.28 21.32
CA TYR A 273 8.45 10.41 20.09
C TYR A 273 7.14 11.17 20.29
N LEU A 274 6.48 10.97 21.43
CA LEU A 274 5.24 11.64 21.81
C LEU A 274 5.44 12.96 22.57
N GLY A 275 6.69 13.41 22.78
CA GLY A 275 6.98 14.65 23.51
C GLY A 275 6.53 14.63 24.98
N LEU A 276 6.58 13.46 25.64
CA LEU A 276 6.11 13.28 27.02
C LEU A 276 7.16 13.65 28.08
N LYS A 277 8.46 13.62 27.72
CA LYS A 277 9.55 13.93 28.65
C LYS A 277 9.58 15.40 29.08
N ASP A 278 9.18 16.31 28.20
CA ASP A 278 9.15 17.74 28.52
C ASP A 278 7.96 18.10 29.43
N LYS A 279 6.92 17.26 29.49
CA LYS A 279 5.70 17.47 30.28
C LYS A 279 5.78 16.95 31.72
N THR A 280 6.78 16.12 32.03
CA THR A 280 6.93 15.55 33.38
C THR A 280 7.61 16.52 34.35
N ASN A 281 8.50 17.39 33.84
CA ASN A 281 9.11 18.45 34.65
C ASN A 281 8.17 19.62 34.93
N SER A 282 7.14 19.87 34.10
CA SER A 282 6.19 20.97 34.29
C SER A 282 5.03 20.65 35.25
N LYS A 283 4.92 19.41 35.74
CA LYS A 283 3.87 18.97 36.67
C LYS A 283 4.35 18.80 38.13
N VAL A 284 5.61 19.10 38.40
CA VAL A 284 6.19 19.08 39.75
C VAL A 284 6.16 20.47 40.41
N GLU A 285 5.74 21.51 39.69
CA GLU A 285 5.66 22.91 40.19
C GLU A 285 4.21 23.47 40.25
N ALA A 286 3.19 22.63 40.43
CA ALA A 286 1.82 23.08 40.67
C ALA A 286 1.16 22.34 41.84
#